data_AF-A0A924MU03-F1
#
_entry.id   AF-A0A924MU03-F1
#
_cell.length_a   1.000
_cell.length_b   1.000
_cell.length_c   1.000
_cell.angle_alpha   90.00
_cell.angle_beta   90.00
_cell.angle_gamma   90.00
#
_symmetry.space_group_name_H-M   'P 1'
#
loop_
_entity.id
_entity.type
_entity.pdbx_description
1 polymer ?
#
loop_
_entity_poly.entity_id
_entity_poly.type
_entity_poly.pdbx_seq_one_letter_code
_entity_poly.pdbx_strand_id
1 'polypeptide(L)'
;PAAAARSPRRRVATIQDERLLLGAAERGAGIAYLSQVLAADALAAGRCVALPQVPATPRPPLWAMRSRLTPRTPMADRAFEWLRSAAKN
;
A
#
# COMPACT_ATOMS: atom_id res chain seq x y z
N PRO A 1 15.23 -19.71 29.59
CA PRO A 1 14.03 -19.51 28.74
C PRO A 1 14.30 -20.01 27.31
N ALA A 2 13.70 -21.15 26.96
CA ALA A 2 13.92 -21.84 25.70
C ALA A 2 13.30 -21.04 24.54
N ALA A 3 14.12 -20.67 23.56
CA ALA A 3 13.65 -20.11 22.31
C ALA A 3 12.76 -21.15 21.61
N ALA A 4 11.46 -20.90 21.56
CA ALA A 4 10.52 -21.73 20.80
C ALA A 4 11.04 -21.87 19.37
N ALA A 5 11.26 -23.11 18.94
CA ALA A 5 11.73 -23.42 17.60
C ALA A 5 10.81 -22.76 16.57
N ARG A 6 11.33 -21.78 15.83
CA ARG A 6 10.60 -21.13 14.73
C ARG A 6 10.33 -22.20 13.69
N SER A 7 9.08 -22.64 13.57
CA SER A 7 8.65 -23.44 12.43
C SER A 7 9.08 -22.74 11.13
N PRO A 8 9.61 -23.47 10.13
CA PRO A 8 10.04 -22.86 8.89
C PRO A 8 8.85 -22.09 8.28
N ARG A 9 9.04 -20.80 8.02
CA ARG A 9 8.01 -19.95 7.40
C ARG A 9 7.77 -20.46 5.98
N ARG A 10 6.77 -21.32 5.81
CA ARG A 10 6.37 -21.86 4.51
C ARG A 10 5.66 -20.76 3.72
N ARG A 11 6.25 -20.32 2.61
CA ARG A 11 5.58 -19.43 1.66
C ARG A 11 4.47 -20.22 0.96
N VAL A 12 3.22 -19.81 1.16
CA VAL A 12 2.05 -20.51 0.62
C VAL A 12 1.63 -19.96 -0.75
N ALA A 13 1.90 -18.68 -1.02
CA ALA A 13 1.61 -18.05 -2.31
C ALA A 13 2.59 -16.89 -2.59
N THR A 14 2.73 -16.55 -3.87
CA THR A 14 3.35 -15.30 -4.33
C THR A 14 2.31 -14.57 -5.18
N ILE A 15 1.90 -13.38 -4.75
CA ILE A 15 0.90 -12.56 -5.43
C ILE A 15 1.59 -11.23 -5.77
N GLN A 16 1.59 -10.85 -7.05
CA GLN A 16 2.24 -9.62 -7.52
C GLN A 16 1.34 -8.39 -7.36
N ASP A 17 0.03 -8.58 -7.43
CA ASP A 17 -0.94 -7.50 -7.26
C ASP A 17 -1.17 -7.21 -5.77
N GLU A 18 -0.88 -5.97 -5.36
CA GLU A 18 -0.99 -5.54 -3.97
C GLU A 18 -2.44 -5.59 -3.44
N ARG A 19 -3.46 -5.40 -4.29
CA ARG A 19 -4.87 -5.44 -3.86
C ARG A 19 -5.33 -6.87 -3.59
N LEU A 20 -4.91 -7.81 -4.43
CA LEU A 20 -5.17 -9.24 -4.17
C LEU A 20 -4.47 -9.71 -2.89
N LEU A 21 -3.26 -9.20 -2.63
CA LEU A 21 -2.50 -9.51 -1.44
C LEU A 21 -3.13 -8.91 -0.17
N LEU A 22 -3.67 -7.67 -0.24
CA LEU A 22 -4.48 -7.08 0.84
C LEU A 22 -5.72 -7.91 1.13
N GLY A 23 -6.49 -8.27 0.10
CA GLY A 23 -7.69 -9.09 0.27
C GLY A 23 -7.40 -10.46 0.87
N ALA A 24 -6.25 -11.07 0.55
CA ALA A 24 -5.81 -12.31 1.18
C ALA A 24 -5.51 -12.13 2.68
N ALA A 25 -4.86 -11.02 3.06
CA ALA A 25 -4.60 -10.70 4.46
C ALA A 25 -5.90 -10.41 5.24
N GLU A 26 -6.84 -9.65 4.67
CA GLU A 26 -8.14 -9.39 5.29
C GLU A 26 -8.96 -10.67 5.53
N ARG A 27 -8.79 -11.70 4.68
CA ARG A 27 -9.40 -13.03 4.86
C ARG A 27 -8.63 -13.95 5.80
N GLY A 28 -7.54 -13.49 6.43
CA GLY A 28 -6.75 -14.28 7.37
C GLY A 28 -5.86 -15.34 6.70
N ALA A 29 -5.59 -15.25 5.40
CA ALA A 29 -4.73 -16.21 4.70
C ALA A 29 -3.23 -16.04 5.02
N GLY A 30 -2.86 -15.00 5.75
CA GLY A 30 -1.49 -14.73 6.17
C GLY A 30 -1.24 -13.26 6.49
N ILE A 31 0.02 -12.87 6.40
CA ILE A 31 0.48 -11.49 6.59
C ILE A 31 0.97 -10.91 5.26
N ALA A 32 0.84 -9.61 5.12
CA ALA A 32 1.09 -8.88 3.88
C ALA A 32 2.05 -7.71 4.11
N TYR A 33 2.99 -7.49 3.20
CA TYR A 33 3.84 -6.30 3.17
C TYR A 33 3.37 -5.37 2.05
N LEU A 34 2.82 -4.22 2.41
CA LEU A 34 2.06 -3.34 1.52
C LEU A 34 2.37 -1.87 1.77
N SER A 35 2.07 -1.03 0.78
CA SER A 35 2.03 0.42 0.98
C SER A 35 1.04 0.81 2.07
N GLN A 36 1.43 1.75 2.93
CA GLN A 36 0.55 2.33 3.94
C GLN A 36 -0.71 2.95 3.33
N VAL A 37 -0.58 3.60 2.17
CA VAL A 37 -1.72 4.22 1.46
C VAL A 37 -2.74 3.17 1.04
N LEU A 38 -2.29 2.00 0.59
CA LEU A 38 -3.19 0.93 0.17
C LEU A 38 -3.89 0.26 1.37
N ALA A 39 -3.17 0.13 2.50
CA ALA A 39 -3.69 -0.50 3.71
C ALA A 39 -4.50 0.45 4.61
N ALA A 40 -4.49 1.76 4.34
CA ALA A 40 -5.04 2.80 5.22
C ALA A 40 -6.48 2.50 5.64
N ASP A 41 -7.36 2.22 4.68
CA ASP A 41 -8.77 1.95 4.95
C ASP A 41 -8.99 0.66 5.75
N ALA A 42 -8.21 -0.39 5.46
CA ALA A 42 -8.30 -1.67 6.15
C ALA A 42 -7.83 -1.55 7.61
N LEU A 43 -6.79 -0.75 7.85
CA LEU A 43 -6.28 -0.44 9.19
C LEU A 43 -7.28 0.43 9.96
N ALA A 44 -7.78 1.51 9.33
CA ALA A 44 -8.74 2.42 9.94
C ALA A 44 -10.05 1.71 10.32
N ALA A 45 -10.51 0.77 9.49
CA ALA A 45 -11.69 -0.03 9.75
C ALA A 45 -11.45 -1.25 10.67
N GLY A 46 -10.21 -1.47 11.14
CA GLY A 46 -9.87 -2.61 12.00
C GLY A 46 -9.94 -3.98 11.33
N ARG A 47 -10.03 -4.05 10.00
CA ARG A 47 -9.99 -5.31 9.24
C ARG A 47 -8.58 -5.89 9.15
N CYS A 48 -7.57 -5.06 9.35
CA CYS A 48 -6.17 -5.45 9.47
C CYS A 48 -5.53 -4.74 10.65
N VAL A 49 -4.41 -5.28 11.12
CA VAL A 49 -3.57 -4.67 12.15
C VAL A 49 -2.13 -4.60 11.65
N ALA A 50 -1.45 -3.49 11.94
CA ALA A 50 -0.03 -3.36 11.65
C ALA A 50 0.78 -4.25 12.61
N LEU A 51 1.83 -4.89 12.09
CA LEU A 51 2.73 -5.72 12.89
C LEU A 51 3.96 -4.88 13.30
N PRO A 52 4.03 -4.34 14.53
CA PRO A 52 5.09 -3.39 14.93
C PRO A 52 6.50 -4.02 14.93
N GLN A 53 6.58 -5.35 15.01
CA GLN A 53 7.84 -6.10 14.91
C GLN A 53 8.40 -6.20 13.49
N VAL A 54 7.65 -5.76 12.47
CA VAL A 54 8.08 -5.75 11.07
C VAL A 54 8.34 -4.30 10.66
N PRO A 55 9.60 -3.91 10.39
CA PRO A 55 9.91 -2.52 10.06
C PRO A 55 9.32 -2.12 8.70
N ALA A 56 8.88 -0.87 8.60
CA ALA A 56 8.54 -0.24 7.34
C ALA A 56 9.81 0.15 6.58
N THR A 57 9.77 0.08 5.25
CA THR A 57 10.83 0.57 4.37
C THR A 57 10.34 1.74 3.52
N PRO A 58 11.18 2.74 3.25
CA PRO A 58 10.83 3.81 2.33
C PRO A 58 10.51 3.23 0.95
N ARG A 59 9.38 3.65 0.39
CA ARG A 59 9.00 3.32 -0.99
C ARG A 59 9.64 4.34 -1.95
N PRO A 60 10.01 3.96 -3.18
CA PRO A 60 10.47 4.91 -4.18
C PRO A 60 9.43 6.02 -4.43
N PRO A 61 9.86 7.25 -4.73
CA PRO A 61 8.94 8.35 -5.03
C PRO A 61 8.09 8.03 -6.26
N LEU A 62 6.83 8.48 -6.22
CA LEU A 62 5.92 8.40 -7.35
C LEU A 62 6.03 9.65 -8.22
N TRP A 63 5.80 9.49 -9.53
CA TRP A 63 5.88 10.58 -10.50
C TRP A 63 4.50 10.87 -11.08
N ALA A 64 4.09 12.13 -11.05
CA ALA A 64 2.92 12.60 -11.79
C ALA A 64 3.38 13.23 -13.11
N MET A 65 2.84 12.75 -14.24
CA MET A 65 3.13 13.31 -15.56
C MET A 65 1.98 14.20 -16.03
N ARG A 66 2.33 15.33 -16.67
CA ARG A 66 1.39 16.26 -17.29
C ARG A 66 1.78 16.50 -18.74
N SER A 67 0.80 16.43 -19.64
CA SER A 67 1.00 16.81 -21.04
C SER A 67 1.34 18.31 -21.15
N ARG A 68 2.20 18.66 -22.10
CA ARG A 68 2.46 20.06 -22.46
C ARG A 68 1.38 20.64 -23.39
N LEU A 69 0.52 19.80 -23.95
CA LEU A 69 -0.59 20.23 -24.79
C LEU A 69 -1.70 20.83 -23.91
N THR A 70 -2.41 21.82 -24.46
CA THR A 70 -3.61 22.37 -23.82
C THR A 70 -4.65 21.27 -23.60
N PRO A 71 -5.11 21.05 -22.36
CA PRO A 71 -6.14 20.06 -22.10
C PRO A 71 -7.44 20.40 -22.80
N ARG A 72 -8.18 19.36 -23.23
CA ARG A 72 -9.50 19.53 -23.85
C ARG A 72 -10.56 20.08 -22.88
N THR A 73 -10.32 19.99 -21.58
CA THR A 73 -11.23 20.50 -20.53
C THR A 73 -10.43 21.11 -19.37
N PRO A 74 -10.97 22.13 -18.68
CA PRO A 74 -10.35 22.69 -17.47
C PRO A 74 -10.20 21.69 -16.32
N MET A 75 -10.93 20.57 -16.37
CA MET A 75 -10.92 19.56 -15.30
C MET A 75 -9.55 18.89 -15.17
N ALA A 76 -8.80 18.73 -16.26
CA ALA A 76 -7.47 18.12 -16.22
C ALA A 76 -6.49 18.98 -15.40
N ASP A 77 -6.53 20.30 -15.54
CA ASP A 77 -5.68 21.21 -14.77
C ASP A 77 -6.06 21.20 -13.29
N ARG A 78 -7.37 21.21 -13.00
CA ARG A 78 -7.88 21.12 -11.62
C ARG A 78 -7.45 19.82 -10.94
N ALA A 79 -7.55 18.69 -11.65
CA ALA A 79 -7.13 17.39 -11.12
C ALA A 79 -5.61 17.36 -10.87
N PHE A 80 -4.81 17.93 -11.76
CA PHE A 80 -3.36 17.99 -11.59
C PHE A 80 -2.96 18.86 -10.39
N GLU A 81 -3.55 20.04 -10.23
CA GLU A 81 -3.27 20.90 -9.06
C GLU A 81 -3.74 20.26 -7.76
N TRP A 82 -4.89 19.57 -7.78
CA TRP A 82 -5.34 18.79 -6.63
C TRP A 82 -4.33 17.70 -6.25
N LEU A 83 -3.87 16.87 -7.21
CA LEU A 83 -2.83 15.86 -6.96
C LEU A 83 -1.54 16.47 -6.41
N ARG A 84 -1.12 17.62 -6.95
CA ARG A 84 0.07 18.35 -6.47
C ARG A 84 -0.08 18.85 -5.04
N SER A 85 -1.28 19.25 -4.63
CA SER A 85 -1.56 19.68 -3.27
C SER A 85 -1.59 18.49 -2.30
N ALA A 86 -2.21 17.37 -2.70
CA ALA A 86 -2.32 16.16 -1.90
C ALA A 86 -0.95 15.49 -1.65
N ALA A 87 -0.02 15.58 -2.60
CA ALA A 87 1.31 14.98 -2.50
C ALA A 87 2.30 15.73 -1.56
N LYS A 88 1.92 16.91 -1.04
CA LYS A 88 2.77 17.69 -0.12
C LYS A 88 2.56 17.35 1.36
N ASN A 89 1.70 16.36 1.66
CA ASN A 89 1.39 15.89 3.01
C ASN A 89 2.11 14.60 3.34
#